data_AF-A0A8C9G3H6-F1
#
_entry.id   AF-A0A8C9G3H6-F1
#
_cell.length_a   1.000
_cell.length_b   1.000
_cell.length_c   1.000
_cell.angle_alpha   90.00
_cell.angle_beta   90.00
_cell.angle_gamma   90.00
#
_symmetry.space_group_name_H-M   'P 1'
#
loop_
_entity.id
_entity.type
_entity.pdbx_description
1 polymer ?
#
loop_
_entity_poly.entity_id
_entity_poly.type
_entity_poly.pdbx_seq_one_letter_code
_entity_poly.pdbx_strand_id
1 'polypeptide(L)'
;MVEINENLEKEEVSSLVFLLRDFAPRMKMAKDKSFLRLVIELEKLNLVAPNQLDLIENCFRNIHRIDLIKKIEKYKQEGKILLHCLVLIVRVRCSLTKDKATSQKELVPMSIQESEPASHKVSVYRMQSQPLGVCLIIDCIGNDTDVLEETFRDLGYDVHCHRHLNMTTMNETLLEVARLQKHRSCDSFICILVSRGNAQSIFCTDPTSTGFPLEQIKKYFMADSCPELRGKPKLFFIQSYIVPEDEQEFTSLEIDGNDKKIISNAKMPMKDTIPQVADVFWSQCKVDVSTLEKSTRPSSYYLRCLAELLRNPHNR
;
A
#
# COMPACT_ATOMS: atom_id res chain seq x y z
N MET A 1 10.40 17.45 -10.24
CA MET A 1 11.37 18.57 -10.13
C MET A 1 11.32 19.53 -11.33
N VAL A 2 11.14 19.06 -12.57
CA VAL A 2 11.01 19.94 -13.76
C VAL A 2 9.79 20.88 -13.67
N GLU A 3 8.64 20.36 -13.27
CA GLU A 3 7.43 21.19 -13.05
C GLU A 3 7.62 22.26 -11.96
N ILE A 4 8.49 22.04 -10.98
CA ILE A 4 8.78 23.03 -9.92
C ILE A 4 9.66 24.15 -10.48
N ASN A 5 10.60 23.82 -11.37
CA ASN A 5 11.47 24.80 -12.03
C ASN A 5 10.70 25.80 -12.89
N GLU A 6 9.60 25.40 -13.52
CA GLU A 6 8.76 26.27 -14.34
C GLU A 6 7.93 27.27 -13.52
N ASN A 7 7.75 27.02 -12.22
CA ASN A 7 6.92 27.82 -11.32
C ASN A 7 7.75 28.70 -10.36
N LEU A 8 9.06 28.81 -10.59
CA LEU A 8 9.99 29.59 -9.77
C LEU A 8 10.55 30.77 -10.56
N GLU A 9 10.44 31.97 -9.98
CA GLU A 9 11.01 33.19 -10.54
C GLU A 9 12.50 33.32 -10.19
N LYS A 10 13.25 34.10 -10.98
CA LYS A 10 14.72 34.26 -10.81
C LYS A 10 15.10 34.85 -9.44
N GLU A 11 14.22 35.67 -8.87
CA GLU A 11 14.37 36.27 -7.54
C GLU A 11 14.23 35.22 -6.45
N GLU A 12 13.27 34.33 -6.57
CA GLU A 12 13.04 33.23 -5.63
C GLU A 12 14.21 32.23 -5.66
N VAL A 13 14.72 31.90 -6.85
CA VAL A 13 15.93 31.08 -6.98
C VAL A 13 17.12 31.74 -6.30
N SER A 14 17.21 33.08 -6.32
CA SER A 14 18.25 33.81 -5.60
C SER A 14 18.09 33.71 -4.08
N SER A 15 16.86 33.80 -3.58
CA SER A 15 16.54 33.60 -2.15
C SER A 15 16.85 32.18 -1.69
N LEU A 16 16.58 31.17 -2.52
CA LEU A 16 16.94 29.77 -2.23
C LEU A 16 18.46 29.59 -2.17
N VAL A 17 19.19 30.14 -3.14
CA VAL A 17 20.66 30.11 -3.14
C VAL A 17 21.24 30.77 -1.89
N PHE A 18 20.60 31.84 -1.38
CA PHE A 18 21.01 32.49 -0.14
C PHE A 18 20.79 31.59 1.08
N LEU A 19 19.60 31.01 1.25
CA LEU A 19 19.28 30.10 2.36
C LEU A 19 20.17 28.85 2.39
N LEU A 20 20.66 28.41 1.23
CA LEU A 20 21.49 27.23 1.09
C LEU A 20 22.99 27.48 1.33
N ARG A 21 23.42 28.73 1.54
CA ARG A 21 24.84 29.05 1.80
C ARG A 21 25.37 28.40 3.07
N ASP A 22 24.52 28.27 4.08
CA ASP A 22 24.89 27.67 5.37
C ASP A 22 25.12 26.16 5.25
N PHE A 23 24.45 25.51 4.30
CA PHE A 23 24.54 24.07 4.05
C PHE A 23 25.56 23.72 2.97
N ALA A 24 25.82 24.63 2.02
CA ALA A 24 26.75 24.43 0.91
C ALA A 24 27.67 25.65 0.69
N PRO A 25 28.71 25.84 1.55
CA PRO A 25 29.55 27.04 1.53
C PRO A 25 30.38 27.24 0.25
N ARG A 26 30.58 26.17 -0.53
CA ARG A 26 31.40 26.16 -1.77
C ARG A 26 30.56 26.14 -3.05
N MET A 27 29.25 26.33 -2.97
CA MET A 27 28.35 26.21 -4.12
C MET A 27 28.56 27.38 -5.10
N LYS A 28 29.34 27.15 -6.16
CA LYS A 28 29.57 28.12 -7.23
C LYS A 28 28.41 28.09 -8.22
N MET A 29 27.48 29.03 -8.08
CA MET A 29 26.42 29.22 -9.07
C MET A 29 26.95 30.04 -10.25
N ALA A 30 26.67 29.57 -11.47
CA ALA A 30 26.93 30.35 -12.69
C ALA A 30 26.01 31.59 -12.75
N LYS A 31 26.27 32.51 -13.69
CA LYS A 31 25.46 33.74 -13.86
C LYS A 31 23.97 33.43 -14.11
N ASP A 32 23.67 32.28 -14.68
CA ASP A 32 22.30 31.79 -14.86
C ASP A 32 21.88 30.94 -13.65
N LYS A 33 21.14 31.56 -12.74
CA LYS A 33 20.58 30.90 -11.56
C LYS A 33 19.36 30.06 -11.95
N SER A 34 19.60 28.83 -12.39
CA SER A 34 18.54 27.84 -12.63
C SER A 34 18.29 26.98 -11.39
N PHE A 35 17.02 26.76 -11.05
CA PHE A 35 16.62 25.88 -9.95
C PHE A 35 17.04 24.42 -10.21
N LEU A 36 16.93 23.92 -11.45
CA LEU A 36 17.43 22.58 -11.77
C LEU A 36 18.92 22.44 -11.51
N ARG A 37 19.70 23.49 -11.82
CA ARG A 37 21.14 23.46 -11.56
C ARG A 37 21.46 23.46 -10.07
N LEU A 38 20.69 24.21 -9.29
CA LEU A 38 20.77 24.22 -7.83
C LEU A 38 20.53 22.81 -7.26
N VAL A 39 19.48 22.13 -7.70
CA VAL A 39 19.14 20.77 -7.24
C VAL A 39 20.24 19.78 -7.60
N ILE A 40 20.80 19.84 -8.81
CA ILE A 40 21.90 18.97 -9.24
C ILE A 40 23.14 19.13 -8.34
N GLU A 41 23.49 20.37 -7.94
CA GLU A 41 24.62 20.58 -7.04
C GLU A 41 24.33 20.09 -5.61
N LEU A 42 23.08 20.22 -5.13
CA LEU A 42 22.68 19.65 -3.83
C LEU A 42 22.70 18.12 -3.84
N GLU A 43 22.32 17.48 -4.95
CA GLU A 43 22.40 16.03 -5.14
C GLU A 43 23.85 15.54 -5.11
N LYS A 44 24.79 16.24 -5.77
CA LYS A 44 26.23 15.92 -5.71
C LYS A 44 26.80 15.99 -4.30
N LEU A 45 26.23 16.85 -3.45
CA LEU A 45 26.60 16.99 -2.05
C LEU A 45 25.86 16.01 -1.13
N ASN A 46 25.00 15.15 -1.67
CA ASN A 46 24.13 14.22 -0.94
C ASN A 46 23.20 14.93 0.07
N LEU A 47 22.87 16.20 -0.16
CA LEU A 47 21.95 16.98 0.67
C LEU A 47 20.48 16.80 0.24
N VAL A 48 20.28 16.38 -1.01
CA VAL A 48 18.98 16.15 -1.63
C VAL A 48 19.04 14.82 -2.38
N ALA A 49 17.97 14.03 -2.28
CA ALA A 49 17.75 12.82 -3.06
C ALA A 49 16.24 12.65 -3.32
N PRO A 50 15.81 11.78 -4.26
CA PRO A 50 14.39 11.58 -4.54
C PRO A 50 13.53 11.23 -3.32
N ASN A 51 14.13 10.60 -2.30
CA ASN A 51 13.51 10.22 -1.02
C ASN A 51 13.83 11.18 0.14
N GLN A 52 14.67 12.20 -0.08
CA GLN A 52 15.15 13.15 0.91
C GLN A 52 15.03 14.57 0.34
N LEU A 53 13.83 15.15 0.51
CA LEU A 53 13.48 16.49 -0.01
C LEU A 53 13.20 17.50 1.12
N ASP A 54 13.43 17.14 2.38
CA ASP A 54 13.10 17.98 3.55
C ASP A 54 13.84 19.33 3.53
N LEU A 55 15.09 19.32 3.05
CA LEU A 55 15.89 20.53 2.89
C LEU A 55 15.27 21.50 1.86
N ILE A 56 14.75 20.99 0.73
CA ILE A 56 14.08 21.81 -0.27
C ILE A 56 12.72 22.30 0.25
N GLU A 57 11.97 21.44 0.93
CA GLU A 57 10.69 21.80 1.56
C GLU A 57 10.87 22.94 2.56
N ASN A 58 11.89 22.85 3.43
CA ASN A 58 12.19 23.90 4.40
C ASN A 58 12.60 25.22 3.73
N CYS A 59 13.35 25.14 2.62
CA CYS A 59 13.69 26.32 1.82
C CYS A 59 12.42 26.98 1.22
N PHE A 60 11.48 26.20 0.68
CA PHE A 60 10.20 26.72 0.18
C PHE A 60 9.31 27.30 1.28
N ARG A 61 9.37 26.73 2.49
CA ARG A 61 8.70 27.27 3.68
C ARG A 61 9.24 28.65 4.05
N ASN A 62 10.55 28.85 3.97
CA ASN A 62 11.21 30.13 4.26
C ASN A 62 10.94 31.22 3.22
N ILE A 63 10.70 30.85 1.95
CA ILE A 63 10.26 31.82 0.93
C ILE A 63 8.73 31.92 0.82
N HIS A 64 8.00 31.32 1.78
CA HIS A 64 6.53 31.33 1.87
C HIS A 64 5.78 30.81 0.62
N ARG A 65 6.43 29.96 -0.20
CA ARG A 65 5.82 29.34 -1.39
C ARG A 65 5.10 28.04 -1.06
N ILE A 66 3.95 28.18 -0.41
CA ILE A 66 3.13 27.07 0.08
C ILE A 66 2.60 26.16 -1.05
N ASP A 67 2.37 26.71 -2.24
CA ASP A 67 1.97 25.97 -3.44
C ASP A 67 3.03 24.96 -3.89
N LEU A 68 4.32 25.32 -3.79
CA LEU A 68 5.43 24.43 -4.13
C LEU A 68 5.68 23.40 -3.04
N ILE A 69 5.44 23.74 -1.77
CA ILE A 69 5.45 22.77 -0.66
C ILE A 69 4.42 21.68 -0.92
N LYS A 70 3.19 22.04 -1.26
CA LYS A 70 2.13 21.07 -1.60
C LYS A 70 2.51 20.17 -2.78
N LYS A 71 3.21 20.70 -3.79
CA LYS A 71 3.74 19.90 -4.91
C LYS A 71 4.84 18.94 -4.47
N ILE A 72 5.75 19.35 -3.57
CA ILE A 72 6.75 18.45 -2.99
C ILE A 72 6.11 17.37 -2.13
N GLU A 73 5.13 17.72 -1.29
CA GLU A 73 4.40 16.75 -0.47
C GLU A 73 3.66 15.73 -1.32
N LYS A 74 2.98 16.19 -2.38
CA LYS A 74 2.37 15.31 -3.40
C LYS A 74 3.42 14.39 -4.04
N TYR A 75 4.57 14.92 -4.45
CA TYR A 75 5.67 14.11 -5.01
C TYR A 75 6.24 13.10 -3.98
N LYS A 76 6.39 13.47 -2.70
CA LYS A 76 6.79 12.56 -1.63
C LYS A 76 5.75 11.45 -1.43
N GLN A 77 4.46 11.76 -1.52
CA GLN A 77 3.38 10.78 -1.45
C GLN A 77 3.40 9.84 -2.66
N GLU A 78 3.52 10.39 -3.87
CA GLU A 78 3.63 9.62 -5.12
C GLU A 78 4.87 8.72 -5.14
N GLY A 79 6.02 9.20 -4.66
CA GLY A 79 7.26 8.43 -4.55
C GLY A 79 7.18 7.30 -3.52
N LYS A 80 6.51 7.53 -2.37
CA LYS A 80 6.22 6.47 -1.39
C LYS A 80 5.26 5.44 -1.94
N ILE A 81 4.25 5.85 -2.71
CA ILE A 81 3.30 4.95 -3.38
C ILE A 81 3.99 4.15 -4.48
N LEU A 82 4.87 4.75 -5.28
CA LEU A 82 5.67 4.05 -6.29
C LEU A 82 6.61 3.01 -5.68
N LEU A 83 7.28 3.33 -4.57
CA LEU A 83 8.12 2.36 -3.85
C LEU A 83 7.26 1.23 -3.24
N HIS A 84 6.11 1.57 -2.68
CA HIS A 84 5.14 0.61 -2.17
C HIS A 84 4.61 -0.31 -3.29
N CYS A 85 4.25 0.25 -4.44
CA CYS A 85 3.83 -0.46 -5.64
C CYS A 85 4.95 -1.28 -6.29
N LEU A 86 6.21 -0.86 -6.23
CA LEU A 86 7.37 -1.65 -6.67
C LEU A 86 7.56 -2.89 -5.79
N VAL A 87 7.44 -2.76 -4.46
CA VAL A 87 7.47 -3.90 -3.53
C VAL A 87 6.27 -4.84 -3.76
N LEU A 88 5.09 -4.25 -4.00
CA LEU A 88 3.84 -4.93 -4.36
C LEU A 88 4.01 -5.72 -5.66
N ILE A 89 4.59 -5.11 -6.69
CA ILE A 89 4.89 -5.73 -7.99
C ILE A 89 5.94 -6.83 -7.84
N VAL A 90 7.00 -6.67 -7.05
CA VAL A 90 8.02 -7.71 -6.86
C VAL A 90 7.43 -8.94 -6.16
N ARG A 91 6.61 -8.75 -5.12
CA ARG A 91 5.94 -9.85 -4.41
C ARG A 91 4.82 -10.50 -5.22
N VAL A 92 4.04 -9.71 -5.95
CA VAL A 92 2.95 -10.19 -6.81
C VAL A 92 3.52 -10.84 -8.08
N ARG A 93 4.61 -10.32 -8.68
CA ARG A 93 5.32 -10.98 -9.82
C ARG A 93 5.95 -12.30 -9.42
N CYS A 94 6.61 -12.39 -8.26
CA CYS A 94 7.12 -13.69 -7.77
C CYS A 94 5.99 -14.73 -7.67
N SER A 95 4.73 -14.30 -7.53
CA SER A 95 3.57 -15.19 -7.49
C SER A 95 2.93 -15.42 -8.88
N LEU A 96 2.93 -14.42 -9.78
CA LEU A 96 2.14 -14.44 -11.03
C LEU A 96 2.91 -14.74 -12.33
N THR A 97 4.24 -14.82 -12.33
CA THR A 97 4.97 -15.16 -13.58
C THR A 97 5.03 -16.68 -13.79
N LYS A 98 4.19 -17.19 -14.69
CA LYS A 98 4.52 -18.36 -15.52
C LYS A 98 5.11 -17.85 -16.83
N ASP A 99 6.39 -18.12 -17.07
CA ASP A 99 6.86 -18.26 -18.45
C ASP A 99 6.72 -19.72 -18.87
N LYS A 100 6.12 -19.89 -20.04
CA LYS A 100 5.91 -21.17 -20.73
C LYS A 100 7.27 -21.82 -21.01
N ALA A 101 7.46 -23.04 -20.54
CA ALA A 101 8.39 -23.98 -21.15
C ALA A 101 7.65 -25.28 -21.45
N THR A 102 7.34 -25.46 -22.74
CA THR A 102 6.78 -26.68 -23.31
C THR A 102 7.79 -27.82 -23.21
N SER A 103 7.29 -28.98 -22.85
CA SER A 103 8.00 -30.24 -22.63
C SER A 103 8.65 -30.82 -23.91
N GLN A 104 9.90 -31.29 -23.81
CA GLN A 104 10.35 -32.51 -24.49
C GLN A 104 11.27 -33.32 -23.56
N LYS A 105 11.03 -34.64 -23.52
CA LYS A 105 11.71 -35.71 -22.77
C LYS A 105 13.06 -36.07 -23.41
N GLU A 106 14.04 -36.54 -22.62
CA GLU A 106 14.60 -37.92 -22.64
C GLU A 106 15.83 -38.10 -21.71
N LEU A 107 16.29 -39.35 -21.59
CA LEU A 107 16.85 -40.11 -20.46
C LEU A 107 18.26 -39.74 -19.90
N VAL A 108 18.45 -40.15 -18.64
CA VAL A 108 19.66 -40.29 -17.75
C VAL A 108 20.63 -41.36 -18.32
N PRO A 109 21.95 -41.53 -17.97
CA PRO A 109 22.70 -41.24 -16.72
C PRO A 109 24.10 -40.56 -16.90
N MET A 110 24.79 -40.01 -15.89
CA MET A 110 25.43 -40.70 -14.75
C MET A 110 26.24 -39.66 -13.92
N SER A 111 26.31 -39.86 -12.60
CA SER A 111 27.43 -39.54 -11.67
C SER A 111 28.19 -38.19 -11.80
N ILE A 112 28.08 -37.33 -10.78
CA ILE A 112 29.19 -36.88 -9.91
C ILE A 112 28.58 -36.15 -8.69
N GLN A 113 29.04 -36.52 -7.50
CA GLN A 113 28.74 -35.84 -6.24
C GLN A 113 29.57 -34.55 -6.18
N GLU A 114 28.91 -33.40 -6.25
CA GLU A 114 29.45 -32.14 -5.74
C GLU A 114 28.43 -31.50 -4.80
N SER A 115 28.88 -31.32 -3.56
CA SER A 115 28.22 -30.62 -2.47
C SER A 115 27.80 -29.21 -2.88
N GLU A 116 26.49 -28.99 -3.05
CA GLU A 116 25.90 -27.65 -3.18
C GLU A 116 25.80 -26.97 -1.81
N PRO A 117 26.14 -25.67 -1.69
CA PRO A 117 25.68 -24.85 -0.57
C PRO A 117 24.17 -24.69 -0.69
N ALA A 118 23.44 -24.96 0.39
CA ALA A 118 21.98 -24.95 0.47
C ALA A 118 21.34 -23.80 -0.35
N SER A 119 20.85 -24.16 -1.54
CA SER A 119 20.03 -23.29 -2.38
C SER A 119 18.82 -22.86 -1.57
N HIS A 120 18.76 -21.57 -1.21
CA HIS A 120 17.55 -20.96 -0.69
C HIS A 120 16.52 -20.97 -1.84
N LYS A 121 15.80 -22.10 -2.01
CA LYS A 121 14.63 -22.17 -2.88
C LYS A 121 13.62 -21.16 -2.35
N VAL A 122 13.52 -20.00 -3.01
CA VAL A 122 12.40 -19.08 -2.82
C VAL A 122 11.15 -19.85 -3.20
N SER A 123 10.31 -20.17 -2.22
CA SER A 123 9.05 -20.88 -2.47
C SER A 123 8.08 -19.92 -3.15
N VAL A 124 7.94 -20.09 -4.46
CA VAL A 124 6.97 -19.37 -5.29
C VAL A 124 5.57 -19.92 -5.03
N TYR A 125 4.58 -19.05 -4.82
CA TYR A 125 3.19 -19.47 -4.69
C TYR A 125 2.68 -20.08 -6.00
N ARG A 126 1.93 -21.17 -5.88
CA ARG A 126 1.19 -21.74 -7.01
C ARG A 126 0.08 -20.77 -7.40
N MET A 127 0.02 -20.35 -8.67
CA MET A 127 -1.03 -19.46 -9.23
C MET A 127 -1.48 -19.98 -10.60
N GLN A 128 -2.29 -21.05 -10.60
CA GLN A 128 -2.68 -21.80 -11.81
C GLN A 128 -4.17 -22.15 -11.92
N SER A 129 -4.91 -22.02 -10.83
CA SER A 129 -6.35 -22.25 -10.74
C SER A 129 -7.14 -21.32 -11.67
N GLN A 130 -8.34 -21.75 -12.05
CA GLN A 130 -9.30 -20.93 -12.75
C GLN A 130 -10.66 -21.00 -12.04
N PRO A 131 -11.12 -19.90 -11.41
CA PRO A 131 -10.42 -18.62 -11.26
C PRO A 131 -9.16 -18.74 -10.37
N LEU A 132 -8.23 -17.78 -10.47
CA LEU A 132 -7.02 -17.70 -9.62
C LEU A 132 -7.36 -17.53 -8.14
N GLY A 133 -8.52 -16.95 -7.88
CA GLY A 133 -8.93 -16.52 -6.56
C GLY A 133 -10.30 -15.89 -6.54
N VAL A 134 -10.80 -15.68 -5.33
CA VAL A 134 -11.91 -14.75 -5.07
C VAL A 134 -11.32 -13.36 -4.84
N CYS A 135 -11.90 -12.34 -5.47
CA CYS A 135 -11.59 -10.94 -5.24
C CYS A 135 -12.83 -10.25 -4.65
N LEU A 136 -12.75 -9.84 -3.39
CA LEU A 136 -13.79 -9.09 -2.71
C LEU A 136 -13.49 -7.60 -2.83
N ILE A 137 -14.41 -6.82 -3.39
CA ILE A 137 -14.30 -5.36 -3.46
C ILE A 137 -15.43 -4.76 -2.62
N ILE A 138 -15.06 -4.02 -1.58
CA ILE A 138 -15.98 -3.28 -0.73
C ILE A 138 -15.71 -1.80 -0.86
N ASP A 139 -16.66 -1.08 -1.46
CA ASP A 139 -16.55 0.34 -1.75
C ASP A 139 -17.67 1.12 -1.04
N CYS A 140 -17.35 1.66 0.14
CA CYS A 140 -18.27 2.48 0.91
C CYS A 140 -18.40 3.92 0.39
N ILE A 141 -17.55 4.32 -0.57
CA ILE A 141 -17.54 5.69 -1.11
C ILE A 141 -18.30 5.79 -2.44
N GLY A 142 -18.15 4.78 -3.30
CA GLY A 142 -18.72 4.75 -4.65
C GLY A 142 -17.75 5.20 -5.75
N ASN A 143 -16.45 4.92 -5.59
CA ASN A 143 -15.38 5.36 -6.49
C ASN A 143 -14.67 4.17 -7.18
N ASP A 144 -14.44 4.27 -8.48
CA ASP A 144 -13.59 3.37 -9.30
C ASP A 144 -13.87 1.86 -9.23
N THR A 145 -14.99 1.44 -8.64
CA THR A 145 -15.33 0.01 -8.51
C THR A 145 -15.31 -0.70 -9.87
N ASP A 146 -15.87 -0.07 -10.92
CA ASP A 146 -15.97 -0.68 -12.25
C ASP A 146 -14.59 -0.98 -12.85
N VAL A 147 -13.62 -0.05 -12.69
CA VAL A 147 -12.26 -0.20 -13.21
C VAL A 147 -11.53 -1.33 -12.50
N LEU A 148 -11.66 -1.41 -11.17
CA LEU A 148 -11.05 -2.48 -10.39
C LEU A 148 -11.69 -3.84 -10.72
N GLU A 149 -13.01 -3.86 -10.81
CA GLU A 149 -13.78 -5.06 -11.13
C GLU A 149 -13.38 -5.63 -12.49
N GLU A 150 -13.32 -4.82 -13.53
CA GLU A 150 -12.82 -5.22 -14.85
C GLU A 150 -11.37 -5.69 -14.78
N THR A 151 -10.49 -4.95 -14.07
CA THR A 151 -9.07 -5.31 -13.95
C THR A 151 -8.87 -6.70 -13.36
N PHE A 152 -9.54 -6.98 -12.23
CA PHE A 152 -9.34 -8.25 -11.53
C PHE A 152 -10.06 -9.41 -12.23
N ARG A 153 -11.16 -9.15 -12.96
CA ARG A 153 -11.74 -10.16 -13.87
C ARG A 153 -10.78 -10.52 -14.99
N ASP A 154 -10.14 -9.53 -15.62
CA ASP A 154 -9.15 -9.76 -16.69
C ASP A 154 -7.93 -10.53 -16.19
N LEU A 155 -7.55 -10.34 -14.92
CA LEU A 155 -6.53 -11.14 -14.25
C LEU A 155 -6.98 -12.57 -13.91
N GLY A 156 -8.25 -12.93 -14.12
CA GLY A 156 -8.79 -14.26 -13.89
C GLY A 156 -9.31 -14.50 -12.47
N TYR A 157 -9.73 -13.45 -11.75
CA TYR A 157 -10.39 -13.58 -10.45
C TYR A 157 -11.93 -13.63 -10.58
N ASP A 158 -12.55 -14.31 -9.62
CA ASP A 158 -13.98 -14.22 -9.38
C ASP A 158 -14.28 -13.01 -8.49
N VAL A 159 -14.82 -11.95 -9.07
CA VAL A 159 -14.97 -10.64 -8.41
C VAL A 159 -16.37 -10.46 -7.82
N HIS A 160 -16.42 -10.16 -6.52
CA HIS A 160 -17.62 -9.87 -5.73
C HIS A 160 -17.57 -8.41 -5.26
N CYS A 161 -18.46 -7.56 -5.78
CA CYS A 161 -18.48 -6.13 -5.49
C CYS A 161 -19.65 -5.76 -4.57
N HIS A 162 -19.36 -5.03 -3.49
CA HIS A 162 -20.36 -4.51 -2.55
C HIS A 162 -20.15 -3.02 -2.35
N ARG A 163 -21.20 -2.23 -2.60
CA ARG A 163 -21.14 -0.76 -2.46
C ARG A 163 -21.94 -0.30 -1.27
N HIS A 164 -21.51 0.80 -0.66
CA HIS A 164 -22.25 1.52 0.38
C HIS A 164 -22.71 0.64 1.55
N LEU A 165 -21.89 -0.33 1.95
CA LEU A 165 -22.19 -1.15 3.12
C LEU A 165 -22.17 -0.31 4.40
N ASN A 166 -23.04 -0.63 5.34
CA ASN A 166 -22.89 -0.24 6.75
C ASN A 166 -22.07 -1.30 7.49
N MET A 167 -21.70 -1.06 8.75
CA MET A 167 -20.86 -1.95 9.55
C MET A 167 -21.46 -3.33 9.78
N THR A 168 -22.77 -3.43 9.99
CA THR A 168 -23.46 -4.72 10.19
C THR A 168 -23.37 -5.56 8.91
N THR A 169 -23.75 -4.98 7.78
CA THR A 169 -23.71 -5.64 6.48
C THR A 169 -22.28 -5.92 6.02
N MET A 170 -21.31 -5.07 6.38
CA MET A 170 -19.88 -5.31 6.19
C MET A 170 -19.44 -6.59 6.88
N ASN A 171 -19.78 -6.74 8.17
CA ASN A 171 -19.43 -7.92 8.95
C ASN A 171 -20.07 -9.20 8.38
N GLU A 172 -21.35 -9.13 7.99
CA GLU A 172 -22.06 -10.24 7.34
C GLU A 172 -21.41 -10.63 6.01
N THR A 173 -21.07 -9.64 5.18
CA THR A 173 -20.40 -9.85 3.88
C THR A 173 -19.03 -10.53 4.07
N LEU A 174 -18.22 -10.06 5.03
CA LEU A 174 -16.93 -10.68 5.33
C LEU A 174 -17.08 -12.14 5.78
N LEU A 175 -18.08 -12.43 6.62
CA LEU A 175 -18.37 -13.79 7.08
C LEU A 175 -18.83 -14.70 5.94
N GLU A 176 -19.71 -14.20 5.07
CA GLU A 176 -20.22 -14.94 3.92
C GLU A 176 -19.07 -15.29 2.97
N VAL A 177 -18.27 -14.30 2.58
CA VAL A 177 -17.14 -14.49 1.66
C VAL A 177 -16.09 -15.41 2.27
N ALA A 178 -15.78 -15.30 3.57
CA ALA A 178 -14.84 -16.20 4.24
C ALA A 178 -15.29 -17.67 4.25
N ARG A 179 -16.60 -17.94 4.16
CA ARG A 179 -17.18 -19.29 4.18
C ARG A 179 -17.36 -19.92 2.79
N LEU A 180 -17.05 -19.19 1.73
CA LEU A 180 -17.14 -19.71 0.36
C LEU A 180 -16.28 -20.96 0.19
N GLN A 181 -16.92 -22.08 -0.14
CA GLN A 181 -16.21 -23.34 -0.42
C GLN A 181 -15.31 -23.24 -1.65
N LYS A 182 -15.54 -22.25 -2.50
CA LYS A 182 -14.74 -21.93 -3.69
C LYS A 182 -13.28 -21.65 -3.37
N HIS A 183 -12.96 -21.17 -2.17
CA HIS A 183 -11.58 -20.96 -1.72
C HIS A 183 -10.74 -22.23 -1.85
N ARG A 184 -11.34 -23.41 -1.68
CA ARG A 184 -10.65 -24.71 -1.78
C ARG A 184 -9.96 -24.92 -3.12
N SER A 185 -10.66 -24.59 -4.21
CA SER A 185 -10.20 -24.75 -5.60
C SER A 185 -9.37 -23.58 -6.13
N CYS A 186 -9.37 -22.46 -5.42
CA CYS A 186 -8.60 -21.27 -5.76
C CYS A 186 -7.19 -21.30 -5.17
N ASP A 187 -6.27 -20.57 -5.79
CA ASP A 187 -4.89 -20.46 -5.32
C ASP A 187 -4.63 -19.21 -4.47
N SER A 188 -5.49 -18.18 -4.55
CA SER A 188 -5.28 -16.90 -3.85
C SER A 188 -6.58 -16.23 -3.43
N PHE A 189 -6.46 -15.20 -2.61
CA PHE A 189 -7.57 -14.32 -2.21
C PHE A 189 -7.14 -12.85 -2.27
N ILE A 190 -8.05 -11.99 -2.73
CA ILE A 190 -7.86 -10.53 -2.75
C ILE A 190 -9.03 -9.86 -2.05
N CYS A 191 -8.73 -8.87 -1.20
CA CYS A 191 -9.72 -7.97 -0.62
C CYS A 191 -9.31 -6.52 -0.88
N ILE A 192 -10.21 -5.77 -1.52
CA ILE A 192 -10.06 -4.34 -1.78
C ILE A 192 -11.11 -3.60 -0.97
N LEU A 193 -10.67 -2.59 -0.22
CA LEU A 193 -11.51 -1.86 0.69
C LEU A 193 -11.34 -0.36 0.49
N VAL A 194 -12.44 0.35 0.22
CA VAL A 194 -12.49 1.79 0.05
C VAL A 194 -13.48 2.36 1.06
N SER A 195 -12.99 3.14 2.03
CA SER A 195 -13.87 3.64 3.09
C SER A 195 -13.35 4.90 3.76
N ARG A 196 -14.26 5.68 4.35
CA ARG A 196 -13.90 6.71 5.34
C ARG A 196 -13.48 6.02 6.63
N GLY A 197 -12.68 6.68 7.45
CA GLY A 197 -12.25 6.10 8.71
C GLY A 197 -11.27 6.97 9.46
N ASN A 198 -10.62 6.37 10.45
CA ASN A 198 -9.51 6.95 11.17
C ASN A 198 -8.24 6.11 10.92
N ALA A 199 -7.22 6.30 11.76
CA ALA A 199 -5.94 5.63 11.59
C ALA A 199 -6.02 4.09 11.66
N GLN A 200 -7.01 3.51 12.34
CA GLN A 200 -7.07 2.08 12.66
C GLN A 200 -8.39 1.41 12.25
N SER A 201 -9.43 2.18 11.97
CA SER A 201 -10.78 1.68 11.71
C SER A 201 -11.40 2.32 10.49
N ILE A 202 -12.34 1.61 9.85
CA ILE A 202 -13.21 2.13 8.79
C ILE A 202 -14.60 2.45 9.35
N PHE A 203 -15.26 3.47 8.84
CA PHE A 203 -16.61 3.84 9.28
C PHE A 203 -17.71 3.27 8.39
N CYS A 204 -17.33 2.69 7.24
CA CYS A 204 -18.29 2.23 6.25
C CYS A 204 -19.19 3.42 5.81
N THR A 205 -20.50 3.25 5.80
CA THR A 205 -21.47 4.35 5.58
C THR A 205 -22.04 4.92 6.88
N ASP A 206 -21.58 4.42 8.04
CA ASP A 206 -22.13 4.82 9.34
C ASP A 206 -21.58 6.18 9.80
N PRO A 207 -22.44 7.13 10.19
CA PRO A 207 -22.03 8.49 10.53
C PRO A 207 -21.45 8.64 11.95
N THR A 208 -21.68 7.68 12.87
CA THR A 208 -21.45 7.88 14.32
C THR A 208 -20.85 6.66 15.04
N SER A 209 -20.19 5.75 14.33
CA SER A 209 -19.66 4.52 14.95
C SER A 209 -18.22 4.67 15.42
N THR A 210 -17.82 3.81 16.37
CA THR A 210 -16.40 3.61 16.76
C THR A 210 -15.53 3.02 15.64
N GLY A 211 -16.14 2.77 14.47
CA GLY A 211 -15.53 2.15 13.31
C GLY A 211 -15.30 0.66 13.45
N PHE A 212 -15.14 -0.02 12.31
CA PHE A 212 -14.74 -1.40 12.20
C PHE A 212 -13.20 -1.49 12.16
N PRO A 213 -12.54 -2.14 13.12
CA PRO A 213 -11.08 -2.23 13.16
C PRO A 213 -10.54 -2.96 11.93
N LEU A 214 -9.56 -2.35 11.25
CA LEU A 214 -8.95 -2.93 10.06
C LEU A 214 -8.28 -4.28 10.34
N GLU A 215 -7.65 -4.44 11.51
CA GLU A 215 -7.05 -5.71 11.91
C GLU A 215 -8.08 -6.84 12.07
N GLN A 216 -9.34 -6.52 12.36
CA GLN A 216 -10.40 -7.51 12.43
C GLN A 216 -10.71 -8.10 11.04
N ILE A 217 -10.55 -7.32 9.96
CA ILE A 217 -10.80 -7.78 8.59
C ILE A 217 -9.87 -8.93 8.22
N LYS A 218 -8.58 -8.85 8.59
CA LYS A 218 -7.62 -9.94 8.33
C LYS A 218 -8.08 -11.24 8.96
N LYS A 219 -8.61 -11.18 10.19
CA LYS A 219 -8.98 -12.35 11.00
C LYS A 219 -9.97 -13.27 10.30
N TYR A 220 -10.95 -12.73 9.56
CA TYR A 220 -11.92 -13.55 8.81
C TYR A 220 -11.27 -14.51 7.82
N PHE A 221 -10.11 -14.13 7.27
CA PHE A 221 -9.43 -14.89 6.22
C PHE A 221 -8.15 -15.58 6.72
N MET A 222 -7.90 -15.57 8.03
CA MET A 222 -6.77 -16.29 8.61
C MET A 222 -7.01 -17.79 8.67
N ALA A 223 -5.94 -18.58 8.85
CA ALA A 223 -5.97 -20.03 8.71
C ALA A 223 -6.84 -20.77 9.75
N ASP A 224 -7.21 -20.11 10.84
CA ASP A 224 -8.13 -20.57 11.88
C ASP A 224 -9.60 -20.34 11.50
N SER A 225 -9.89 -19.17 10.92
CA SER A 225 -11.25 -18.73 10.56
C SER A 225 -11.65 -19.15 9.15
N CYS A 226 -10.69 -19.26 8.24
CA CYS A 226 -10.84 -19.70 6.85
C CYS A 226 -9.77 -20.74 6.50
N PRO A 227 -9.95 -22.02 6.89
CA PRO A 227 -8.98 -23.08 6.64
C PRO A 227 -8.66 -23.30 5.15
N GLU A 228 -9.61 -23.02 4.26
CA GLU A 228 -9.47 -23.18 2.81
C GLU A 228 -8.45 -22.20 2.18
N LEU A 229 -8.07 -21.14 2.91
CA LEU A 229 -7.04 -20.16 2.51
C LEU A 229 -5.69 -20.38 3.21
N ARG A 230 -5.52 -21.49 3.93
CA ARG A 230 -4.25 -21.84 4.58
C ARG A 230 -3.15 -22.08 3.53
N GLY A 231 -2.00 -21.42 3.69
CA GLY A 231 -0.86 -21.54 2.76
C GLY A 231 -1.04 -20.80 1.43
N LYS A 232 -2.14 -20.09 1.24
CA LYS A 232 -2.46 -19.33 0.02
C LYS A 232 -2.24 -17.83 0.24
N PRO A 233 -1.71 -17.09 -0.74
CA PRO A 233 -1.51 -15.65 -0.63
C PRO A 233 -2.86 -14.91 -0.49
N LYS A 234 -2.94 -14.05 0.52
CA LYS A 234 -4.09 -13.19 0.84
C LYS A 234 -3.65 -11.74 0.71
N LEU A 235 -4.09 -11.05 -0.33
CA LEU A 235 -3.69 -9.68 -0.64
C LEU A 235 -4.79 -8.70 -0.21
N PHE A 236 -4.45 -7.70 0.59
CA PHE A 236 -5.36 -6.66 1.03
C PHE A 236 -4.90 -5.30 0.48
N PHE A 237 -5.78 -4.59 -0.23
CA PHE A 237 -5.55 -3.25 -0.75
C PHE A 237 -6.57 -2.28 -0.18
N ILE A 238 -6.13 -1.31 0.60
CA ILE A 238 -7.01 -0.49 1.43
C ILE A 238 -6.79 0.98 1.09
N GLN A 239 -7.85 1.64 0.67
CA GLN A 239 -7.93 3.08 0.55
C GLN A 239 -8.76 3.63 1.71
N SER A 240 -8.09 4.27 2.67
CA SER A 240 -8.70 4.93 3.81
C SER A 240 -8.75 6.44 3.58
N TYR A 241 -9.95 7.03 3.63
CA TYR A 241 -10.14 8.46 3.69
C TYR A 241 -10.25 8.91 5.15
N ILE A 242 -9.15 9.45 5.68
CA ILE A 242 -8.99 9.78 7.09
C ILE A 242 -9.78 11.04 7.41
N VAL A 243 -10.71 10.91 8.35
CA VAL A 243 -11.41 12.04 8.95
C VAL A 243 -10.55 12.52 10.12
N PRO A 244 -10.12 13.81 10.14
CA PRO A 244 -9.42 14.39 11.28
C PRO A 244 -10.26 14.27 12.55
N GLU A 245 -9.62 13.93 13.66
CA GLU A 245 -10.23 14.03 14.98
C GLU A 245 -10.06 15.49 15.44
N ASP A 246 -11.07 16.35 15.25
CA ASP A 246 -11.13 17.65 15.93
C ASP A 246 -12.59 18.00 16.32
N GLU A 247 -12.76 18.43 17.58
CA GLU A 247 -14.01 18.82 18.29
C GLU A 247 -15.00 17.70 18.69
N GLN A 248 -14.54 16.64 19.36
CA GLN A 248 -15.38 16.00 20.37
C GLN A 248 -15.20 16.74 21.71
N GLU A 249 -16.06 17.73 21.96
CA GLU A 249 -16.34 18.21 23.32
C GLU A 249 -16.79 17.02 24.19
N PHE A 250 -16.05 16.78 25.28
CA PHE A 250 -16.42 16.18 26.59
C PHE A 250 -17.26 14.87 26.59
N THR A 251 -16.96 13.82 27.35
CA THR A 251 -16.29 13.67 28.65
C THR A 251 -15.95 12.18 28.78
N SER A 252 -14.68 11.81 28.87
CA SER A 252 -14.31 10.56 29.55
C SER A 252 -13.58 10.94 30.83
N LEU A 253 -14.37 11.09 31.90
CA LEU A 253 -13.86 11.07 33.27
C LEU A 253 -13.04 9.79 33.45
N GLU A 254 -11.77 9.96 33.74
CA GLU A 254 -10.89 8.86 34.13
C GLU A 254 -11.42 8.24 35.42
N ILE A 255 -11.66 6.93 35.40
CA ILE A 255 -11.81 6.14 36.62
C ILE A 255 -10.51 5.37 36.81
N ASP A 256 -9.76 5.78 37.82
CA ASP A 256 -8.61 5.09 38.39
C ASP A 256 -8.99 3.67 38.86
N GLY A 257 -8.15 2.68 38.57
CA GLY A 257 -8.47 1.26 38.75
C GLY A 257 -7.31 0.30 38.49
N ASN A 258 -6.30 0.39 39.34
CA ASN A 258 -5.15 -0.49 39.54
C ASN A 258 -5.41 -2.02 39.42
N ASP A 259 -4.58 -2.78 38.67
CA ASP A 259 -3.56 -3.71 39.22
C ASP A 259 -3.04 -4.74 38.19
N LYS A 260 -1.71 -4.86 38.16
CA LYS A 260 -0.95 -5.87 37.39
C LYS A 260 -0.99 -7.21 38.11
N LYS A 261 -1.22 -8.32 37.38
CA LYS A 261 -0.77 -9.65 37.84
C LYS A 261 -0.15 -10.48 36.71
N ILE A 262 1.17 -10.55 36.79
CA ILE A 262 2.08 -11.43 36.05
C ILE A 262 1.84 -12.87 36.51
N ILE A 263 1.66 -13.84 35.60
CA ILE A 263 1.89 -15.27 35.89
C ILE A 263 2.61 -15.97 34.72
N SER A 264 3.90 -16.21 34.99
CA SER A 264 4.82 -17.32 34.65
C SER A 264 4.81 -18.04 33.29
N ASN A 265 6.03 -18.06 32.74
CA ASN A 265 6.58 -18.99 31.75
C ASN A 265 6.29 -20.48 32.06
N ALA A 266 5.71 -21.18 31.09
CA ALA A 266 5.87 -22.61 30.92
C ALA A 266 6.39 -22.89 29.50
N LYS A 267 7.62 -23.42 29.40
CA LYS A 267 8.17 -23.99 28.16
C LYS A 267 7.30 -25.19 27.76
N MET A 268 6.65 -25.11 26.61
CA MET A 268 6.02 -26.25 25.94
C MET A 268 6.81 -26.59 24.68
N PRO A 269 7.02 -27.89 24.38
CA PRO A 269 7.72 -28.30 23.18
C PRO A 269 6.77 -28.30 21.96
N MET A 270 7.38 -28.29 20.78
CA MET A 270 6.89 -28.80 19.48
C MET A 270 6.27 -27.85 18.44
N LYS A 271 6.67 -28.23 17.21
CA LYS A 271 6.13 -28.01 15.86
C LYS A 271 6.43 -26.68 15.21
N ASP A 272 7.06 -26.80 14.03
CA ASP A 272 7.16 -25.80 12.97
C ASP A 272 5.77 -25.26 12.64
N THR A 273 5.31 -24.33 13.46
CA THR A 273 4.02 -23.70 13.32
C THR A 273 4.28 -22.51 12.45
N ILE A 274 3.85 -22.61 11.19
CA ILE A 274 3.74 -21.46 10.30
C ILE A 274 3.10 -20.33 11.11
N PRO A 275 3.70 -19.12 11.16
CA PRO A 275 3.18 -18.02 11.97
C PRO A 275 1.70 -17.80 11.68
N GLN A 276 0.91 -17.49 12.72
CA GLN A 276 -0.54 -17.31 12.57
C GLN A 276 -0.91 -16.27 11.50
N VAL A 277 0.00 -15.32 11.18
CA VAL A 277 -0.15 -14.28 10.14
C VAL A 277 0.73 -14.54 8.90
N ALA A 278 0.89 -15.81 8.51
CA ALA A 278 1.58 -16.14 7.26
C ALA A 278 0.70 -15.88 6.03
N ASP A 279 1.37 -15.65 4.90
CA ASP A 279 0.75 -15.50 3.58
C ASP A 279 -0.23 -14.32 3.45
N VAL A 280 -0.04 -13.27 4.24
CA VAL A 280 -0.80 -12.02 4.15
C VAL A 280 0.07 -10.91 3.58
N PHE A 281 -0.45 -10.19 2.59
CA PHE A 281 0.09 -8.95 2.10
C PHE A 281 -0.90 -7.82 2.40
N TRP A 282 -0.43 -6.72 2.97
CA TRP A 282 -1.26 -5.60 3.38
C TRP A 282 -0.74 -4.29 2.81
N SER A 283 -1.52 -3.69 1.91
CA SER A 283 -1.22 -2.43 1.26
C SER A 283 -2.27 -1.39 1.64
N GLN A 284 -1.84 -0.33 2.32
CA GLN A 284 -2.76 0.68 2.82
C GLN A 284 -2.34 2.08 2.34
N CYS A 285 -3.25 2.76 1.66
CA CYS A 285 -3.16 4.17 1.32
C CYS A 285 -4.11 4.96 2.24
N LYS A 286 -3.57 5.99 2.89
CA LYS A 286 -4.32 6.91 3.75
C LYS A 286 -4.30 8.29 3.13
N VAL A 287 -5.48 8.86 2.90
CA VAL A 287 -5.65 10.16 2.26
C VAL A 287 -6.63 10.97 3.09
N ASP A 288 -6.45 12.28 3.20
CA ASP A 288 -7.38 13.15 3.92
C ASP A 288 -8.78 13.16 3.28
N VAL A 289 -9.83 13.15 4.10
CA VAL A 289 -11.23 13.11 3.63
C VAL A 289 -11.62 14.31 2.76
N SER A 290 -10.99 15.48 2.93
CA SER A 290 -11.23 16.66 2.09
C SER A 290 -10.96 16.41 0.60
N THR A 291 -10.20 15.36 0.26
CA THR A 291 -9.99 14.96 -1.14
C THR A 291 -11.25 14.41 -1.81
N LEU A 292 -12.19 13.87 -1.02
CA LEU A 292 -13.49 13.45 -1.52
C LEU A 292 -14.39 14.64 -1.87
N GLU A 293 -14.25 15.75 -1.15
CA GLU A 293 -15.08 16.95 -1.33
C GLU A 293 -14.64 17.82 -2.52
N LYS A 294 -13.37 17.68 -2.93
CA LYS A 294 -12.78 18.45 -4.02
C LYS A 294 -13.21 17.99 -5.42
N SER A 295 -13.93 16.88 -5.55
CA SER A 295 -14.37 16.32 -6.84
C SER A 295 -15.79 15.80 -6.76
N THR A 296 -16.57 16.02 -7.82
CA THR A 296 -17.91 15.43 -8.02
C THR A 296 -17.88 13.93 -8.32
N ARG A 297 -16.72 13.40 -8.73
CA ARG A 297 -16.42 11.97 -8.85
C ARG A 297 -15.02 11.74 -8.30
N PRO A 298 -14.88 11.55 -6.98
CA PRO A 298 -13.58 11.27 -6.42
C PRO A 298 -13.06 9.93 -6.99
N SER A 299 -11.82 9.89 -7.44
CA SER A 299 -11.16 8.66 -7.87
C SER A 299 -9.92 8.46 -7.03
N SER A 300 -9.67 7.24 -6.54
CA SER A 300 -8.45 6.95 -5.80
C SER A 300 -7.28 6.86 -6.79
N TYR A 301 -6.36 7.83 -6.72
CA TYR A 301 -5.13 7.78 -7.49
C TYR A 301 -4.34 6.48 -7.24
N TYR A 302 -4.32 6.03 -5.98
CA TYR A 302 -3.67 4.77 -5.56
C TYR A 302 -4.29 3.55 -6.25
N LEU A 303 -5.62 3.39 -6.21
CA LEU A 303 -6.30 2.24 -6.81
C LEU A 303 -6.30 2.29 -8.34
N ARG A 304 -6.37 3.48 -8.93
CA ARG A 304 -6.22 3.66 -10.37
C ARG A 304 -4.82 3.26 -10.84
N CYS A 305 -3.77 3.72 -10.14
CA CYS A 305 -2.39 3.35 -10.44
C CYS A 305 -2.17 1.84 -10.27
N LEU A 306 -2.74 1.23 -9.21
CA LEU A 306 -2.74 -0.22 -9.03
C LEU A 306 -3.36 -0.94 -10.23
N ALA A 307 -4.54 -0.51 -10.67
CA ALA A 307 -5.22 -1.09 -11.83
C ALA A 307 -4.40 -0.95 -13.12
N GLU A 308 -3.87 0.24 -13.39
CA GLU A 308 -3.03 0.51 -14.57
C GLU A 308 -1.77 -0.36 -14.60
N LEU A 309 -1.09 -0.51 -13.46
CA LEU A 309 0.12 -1.33 -13.33
C LEU A 309 -0.15 -2.83 -13.50
N LEU A 310 -1.35 -3.28 -13.11
CA LEU A 310 -1.79 -4.66 -13.27
C LEU A 310 -2.21 -4.95 -14.71
N ARG A 311 -2.90 -4.03 -15.38
CA ARG A 311 -3.31 -4.17 -16.78
C ARG A 311 -2.15 -4.06 -17.76
N ASN A 312 -1.21 -3.14 -17.53
CA ASN A 312 -0.11 -2.82 -18.45
C ASN A 312 1.26 -3.12 -17.81
N PRO A 313 1.65 -4.41 -17.71
CA PRO A 313 2.93 -4.79 -17.13
C PRO A 313 4.16 -4.28 -17.91
N HIS A 314 3.96 -3.68 -19.09
CA HIS A 314 5.01 -3.13 -19.96
C HIS A 314 5.23 -1.61 -19.80
N ASN A 315 4.33 -0.87 -19.13
CA ASN A 315 4.52 0.56 -18.81
C ASN A 315 5.44 0.76 -17.58
N ARG A 316 6.47 -0.08 -17.47
CA ARG A 316 7.43 -0.13 -16.36
C ARG A 316 8.72 0.57 -16.74
#